data_AF-A0A453EDM6-F1
#
_entry.id   AF-A0A453EDM6-F1
#
_cell.length_a   1.000
_cell.length_b   1.000
_cell.length_c   1.000
_cell.angle_alpha   90.00
_cell.angle_beta   90.00
_cell.angle_gamma   90.00
#
_symmetry.space_group_name_H-M   'P 1'
#
loop_
_entity.id
_entity.type
_entity.pdbx_description
1 polymer ?
#
loop_
_entity_poly.entity_id
_entity_poly.type
_entity_poly.pdbx_seq_one_letter_code
_entity_poly.pdbx_strand_id
1 'polypeptide(L)'
;MNLTYCLARQSIRLANYSCTYIPLPPWRNIWPGFALILSKTITMEVDLSAVHVIQLDDKPCSDENGGIVQRDGELLIHTDGTGLISEDLAEKCPTIMYKGKLLKSQDVQACDDTLMTSPHAKKQRSIASKPPLLIQFRMFYKGSAVKGTALIDRRLPPGTILIRPSMIKIKSDPKLCGVQSVNSWELIKMKADPKSYCVQSVNSLEIVTTSTKPKRTLTSKLLIALLRYGGVKEEFFMELLENAIEGAENARCDYEDALNIAFVYADMEDSISARMILSGIPLEDAYLQSRLAIMAQQERKGIKQGKLPISDCFYLMGTTDPTGKLKANEVCVILDNGPYCGNVLVYKHPGLHFGDIHVLTSRYIEDIHDVVGYSRYAILFPTSGPRSLADEMANSDFDGDMYWVSINEQSY
;
A
#
# COMPACT_ATOMS: atom_id res chain seq x y z
N MET A 1 24.07 -20.86 7.55
CA MET A 1 23.91 -20.27 8.89
C MET A 1 22.49 -20.54 9.35
N ASN A 2 22.34 -21.29 10.45
CA ASN A 2 21.04 -21.71 10.97
C ASN A 2 20.28 -20.50 11.52
N LEU A 3 19.14 -20.16 10.89
CA LEU A 3 18.15 -19.22 11.43
C LEU A 3 17.46 -19.89 12.62
N THR A 4 17.92 -19.59 13.83
CA THR A 4 17.28 -20.03 15.06
C THR A 4 16.02 -19.18 15.28
N TYR A 5 14.86 -19.68 14.88
CA TYR A 5 13.57 -19.07 15.22
C TYR A 5 13.36 -19.13 16.74
N CYS A 6 12.88 -18.05 17.36
CA CYS A 6 12.58 -17.95 18.80
C CYS A 6 11.63 -19.03 19.32
N LEU A 7 10.89 -19.72 18.44
CA LEU A 7 9.88 -20.73 18.78
C LEU A 7 10.33 -22.18 18.51
N ALA A 8 11.60 -22.42 18.15
CA ALA A 8 12.07 -23.73 17.69
C ALA A 8 11.94 -24.91 18.70
N ARG A 9 11.44 -24.66 19.92
CA ARG A 9 11.23 -25.69 20.97
C ARG A 9 9.97 -25.52 21.82
N GLN A 10 9.01 -24.68 21.40
CA GLN A 10 7.75 -24.50 22.13
C GLN A 10 6.60 -25.22 21.41
N SER A 11 5.67 -25.82 22.17
CA SER A 11 4.44 -26.35 21.58
C SER A 11 3.63 -25.18 20.98
N ILE A 12 2.83 -25.43 19.93
CA ILE A 12 1.94 -24.42 19.33
C ILE A 12 1.10 -23.71 20.40
N ARG A 13 0.73 -24.44 21.46
CA ARG A 13 0.02 -23.92 22.63
C ARG A 13 0.83 -22.87 23.40
N LEU A 14 2.11 -23.12 23.66
CA LEU A 14 3.01 -22.19 24.35
C LEU A 14 3.40 -20.98 23.48
N ALA A 15 3.56 -21.18 22.16
CA ALA A 15 3.75 -20.09 21.21
C ALA A 15 2.53 -19.16 21.18
N ASN A 16 1.32 -19.73 21.16
CA ASN A 16 0.07 -18.97 21.25
C ASN A 16 -0.02 -18.18 22.57
N TYR A 17 0.31 -18.78 23.70
CA TYR A 17 0.30 -18.08 25.00
C TYR A 17 1.31 -16.93 25.09
N SER A 18 2.46 -17.06 24.42
CA SER A 18 3.54 -16.06 24.44
C SER A 18 3.25 -14.87 23.53
N CYS A 19 2.46 -15.05 22.47
CA CYS A 19 2.10 -13.99 21.52
C CYS A 19 0.70 -13.41 21.74
N THR A 20 -0.22 -14.21 22.30
CA THR A 20 -1.62 -13.85 22.51
C THR A 20 -2.08 -14.49 23.82
N TYR A 21 -2.10 -13.75 24.92
CA TYR A 21 -2.65 -14.26 26.18
C TYR A 21 -4.18 -14.32 26.03
N ILE A 22 -4.70 -15.44 25.53
CA ILE A 22 -6.14 -15.62 25.24
C ILE A 22 -6.72 -16.71 26.16
N PRO A 23 -7.68 -16.40 27.04
CA PRO A 23 -8.63 -17.41 27.52
C PRO A 23 -9.56 -17.78 26.35
N LEU A 24 -9.38 -19.00 25.82
CA LEU A 24 -10.00 -19.54 24.60
C LEU A 24 -11.47 -19.10 24.35
N PRO A 25 -11.74 -18.11 23.47
CA PRO A 25 -13.02 -18.02 22.78
C PRO A 25 -13.14 -19.15 21.75
N PRO A 26 -14.31 -19.42 21.15
CA PRO A 26 -14.45 -20.44 20.12
C PRO A 26 -13.42 -20.25 18.99
N TRP A 27 -12.75 -21.34 18.62
CA TRP A 27 -11.57 -21.42 17.75
C TRP A 27 -11.62 -20.58 16.45
N ARG A 28 -12.82 -20.29 15.94
CA ARG A 28 -13.05 -19.50 14.71
C ARG A 28 -12.57 -18.04 14.81
N ASN A 29 -12.53 -17.45 16.00
CA ASN A 29 -12.17 -16.03 16.17
C ASN A 29 -10.66 -15.81 16.44
N ILE A 30 -9.90 -16.88 16.71
CA ILE A 30 -8.46 -16.80 17.06
C ILE A 30 -7.57 -16.86 15.81
N TRP A 31 -7.98 -17.67 14.82
CA TRP A 31 -7.18 -17.93 13.62
C TRP A 31 -6.82 -16.68 12.80
N PRO A 32 -7.72 -15.69 12.63
CA PRO A 32 -7.40 -14.44 11.94
C PRO A 32 -6.29 -13.63 12.64
N GLY A 33 -6.24 -13.67 13.97
CA GLY A 33 -5.18 -13.02 14.75
C GLY A 33 -3.81 -13.67 14.58
N PHE A 34 -3.77 -14.99 14.38
CA PHE A 34 -2.52 -15.72 14.15
C PHE A 34 -1.85 -15.35 12.82
N ALA A 35 -2.64 -15.00 11.80
CA ALA A 35 -2.12 -14.53 10.52
C ALA A 35 -1.35 -13.19 10.64
N LEU A 36 -1.64 -12.38 11.66
CA LEU A 36 -0.90 -11.14 11.92
C LEU A 36 0.56 -11.43 12.25
N ILE A 37 0.82 -12.44 13.08
CA ILE A 37 2.17 -12.82 13.53
C ILE A 37 2.98 -13.45 12.38
N LEU A 38 2.30 -14.16 11.48
CA LEU A 38 2.94 -14.80 10.32
C LEU A 38 3.12 -13.85 9.12
N SER A 39 2.73 -12.59 9.26
CA SER A 39 2.86 -11.61 8.19
C SER A 39 4.32 -11.35 7.87
N LYS A 40 4.65 -11.28 6.58
CA LYS A 40 5.97 -10.79 6.15
C LYS A 40 6.02 -9.28 6.36
N THR A 41 6.79 -8.85 7.34
CA THR A 41 6.91 -7.45 7.75
C THR A 41 8.36 -7.08 8.00
N ILE A 42 8.63 -5.77 8.03
CA ILE A 42 9.90 -5.20 8.49
C ILE A 42 9.61 -4.46 9.79
N THR A 43 10.25 -4.84 10.89
CA THR A 43 10.12 -4.12 12.16
C THR A 43 10.74 -2.73 12.04
N MET A 44 9.98 -1.69 12.39
CA MET A 44 10.46 -0.32 12.44
C MET A 44 11.28 -0.10 13.71
N GLU A 45 12.44 0.54 13.60
CA GLU A 45 13.31 0.83 14.74
C GLU A 45 12.80 2.05 15.52
N VAL A 46 11.76 1.83 16.32
CA VAL A 46 11.15 2.85 17.19
C VAL A 46 10.98 2.33 18.60
N ASP A 47 11.26 3.19 19.58
CA ASP A 47 10.92 2.94 20.98
C ASP A 47 9.45 3.26 21.23
N LEU A 48 8.61 2.22 21.29
CA LEU A 48 7.16 2.37 21.49
C LEU A 48 6.81 2.80 22.92
N SER A 49 7.75 2.79 23.87
CA SER A 49 7.53 3.35 25.20
C SER A 49 7.47 4.88 25.18
N ALA A 50 8.16 5.50 24.22
CA ALA A 50 8.17 6.95 23.99
C ALA A 50 7.12 7.41 22.95
N VAL A 51 6.39 6.48 22.32
CA VAL A 51 5.34 6.79 21.33
C VAL A 51 3.98 6.93 22.01
N HIS A 52 3.29 8.02 21.68
CA HIS A 52 1.92 8.30 22.08
C HIS A 52 0.94 7.59 21.14
N VAL A 53 0.55 6.37 21.51
CA VAL A 53 -0.53 5.64 20.82
C VAL A 53 -1.87 6.05 21.40
N ILE A 54 -2.69 6.74 20.62
CA ILE A 54 -3.99 7.29 21.03
C ILE A 54 -5.10 6.59 20.23
N GLN A 55 -6.17 6.19 20.90
CA GLN A 55 -7.34 5.62 20.23
C GLN A 55 -8.36 6.74 19.89
N LEU A 56 -8.71 6.85 18.61
CA LEU A 56 -9.73 7.75 18.07
C LEU A 56 -10.98 6.97 17.67
N ASP A 57 -12.17 7.50 17.90
CA ASP A 57 -13.42 6.85 17.51
C ASP A 57 -13.55 6.76 15.99
N ASP A 58 -14.01 5.61 15.48
CA ASP A 58 -14.40 5.46 14.08
C ASP A 58 -15.50 6.47 13.70
N LYS A 59 -15.41 7.06 12.51
CA LYS A 59 -16.42 8.00 12.04
C LYS A 59 -17.66 7.22 11.54
N PRO A 60 -18.85 7.37 12.15
CA PRO A 60 -20.04 6.68 11.70
C PRO A 60 -20.55 7.23 10.36
N CYS A 61 -21.14 6.35 9.55
CA CYS A 61 -21.95 6.75 8.41
C CYS A 61 -23.26 7.39 8.88
N SER A 62 -23.72 8.41 8.15
CA SER A 62 -24.92 9.17 8.50
C SER A 62 -25.84 9.28 7.29
N ASP A 63 -27.15 9.12 7.52
CA ASP A 63 -28.17 9.34 6.49
C ASP A 63 -28.37 10.83 6.18
N GLU A 64 -29.27 11.13 5.25
CA GLU A 64 -29.58 12.51 4.83
C GLU A 64 -30.11 13.40 5.96
N ASN A 65 -30.64 12.80 7.04
CA ASN A 65 -31.16 13.49 8.22
C ASN A 65 -30.13 13.56 9.36
N GLY A 66 -28.90 13.07 9.15
CA GLY A 66 -27.87 12.98 10.18
C GLY A 66 -28.04 11.81 11.15
N GLY A 67 -28.94 10.87 10.86
CA GLY A 67 -29.13 9.64 11.62
C GLY A 67 -27.99 8.66 11.37
N ILE A 68 -27.47 8.04 12.44
CA ILE A 68 -26.41 7.03 12.33
C ILE A 68 -26.93 5.78 11.62
N VAL A 69 -26.22 5.34 10.58
CA VAL A 69 -26.62 4.19 9.77
C VAL A 69 -26.07 2.88 10.35
N GLN A 70 -26.92 1.88 10.45
CA GLN A 70 -26.57 0.52 10.84
C GLN A 70 -27.03 -0.48 9.80
N ARG A 71 -26.28 -1.57 9.63
CA ARG A 71 -26.63 -2.71 8.79
C ARG A 71 -26.41 -3.99 9.60
N ASP A 72 -27.42 -4.85 9.66
CA ASP A 72 -27.37 -6.12 10.41
C ASP A 72 -26.97 -5.98 11.89
N GLY A 73 -27.30 -4.84 12.50
CA GLY A 73 -26.95 -4.52 13.89
C GLY A 73 -25.53 -3.99 14.09
N GLU A 74 -24.74 -3.86 13.01
CA GLU A 74 -23.40 -3.26 13.04
C GLU A 74 -23.42 -1.83 12.51
N LEU A 75 -22.59 -0.98 13.11
CA LEU A 75 -22.42 0.41 12.71
C LEU A 75 -21.67 0.48 11.38
N LEU A 76 -22.22 1.15 10.38
CA LEU A 76 -21.45 1.48 9.18
C LEU A 76 -20.50 2.63 9.51
N ILE A 77 -19.24 2.50 9.10
CA ILE A 77 -18.18 3.47 9.40
C ILE A 77 -17.45 3.90 8.13
N HIS A 78 -17.01 5.15 8.14
CA HIS A 78 -16.23 5.75 7.07
C HIS A 78 -14.73 5.44 7.17
N THR A 79 -14.24 5.04 8.34
CA THR A 79 -12.80 4.99 8.65
C THR A 79 -12.26 3.58 8.91
N ASP A 80 -12.93 2.57 8.38
CA ASP A 80 -12.58 1.16 8.65
C ASP A 80 -11.12 0.86 8.26
N GLY A 81 -10.31 0.51 9.25
CA GLY A 81 -8.94 0.04 9.02
C GLY A 81 -7.89 1.15 8.82
N THR A 82 -8.21 2.43 8.99
CA THR A 82 -7.24 3.52 8.79
C THR A 82 -7.10 4.50 9.96
N GLY A 83 -5.86 4.80 10.31
CA GLY A 83 -5.44 5.72 11.36
C GLY A 83 -4.50 6.81 10.85
N LEU A 84 -3.86 7.53 11.76
CA LEU A 84 -2.92 8.61 11.44
C LEU A 84 -1.56 8.38 12.13
N ILE A 85 -0.49 8.92 11.56
CA ILE A 85 0.87 8.87 12.12
C ILE A 85 1.58 10.22 11.94
N SER A 86 2.33 10.64 12.95
CA SER A 86 3.11 11.87 12.89
C SER A 86 4.24 11.77 11.86
N GLU A 87 4.59 12.91 11.26
CA GLU A 87 5.62 13.01 10.20
C GLU A 87 6.98 12.42 10.66
N ASP A 88 7.41 12.71 11.88
CA ASP A 88 8.69 12.24 12.43
C ASP A 88 8.79 10.72 12.59
N LEU A 89 7.66 10.03 12.80
CA LEU A 89 7.62 8.58 12.85
C LEU A 89 7.54 7.99 11.45
N ALA A 90 6.82 8.63 10.54
CA ALA A 90 6.76 8.21 9.15
C ALA A 90 8.11 8.34 8.42
N GLU A 91 8.93 9.34 8.77
CA GLU A 91 10.31 9.49 8.28
C GLU A 91 11.24 8.35 8.70
N LYS A 92 10.93 7.65 9.80
CA LYS A 92 11.67 6.46 10.25
C LYS A 92 11.25 5.19 9.53
N CYS A 93 10.24 5.25 8.65
CA CYS A 93 9.87 4.09 7.86
C CYS A 93 11.06 3.67 6.98
N PRO A 94 11.46 2.39 7.05
CA PRO A 94 12.50 1.90 6.18
C PRO A 94 12.06 2.05 4.73
N THR A 95 12.99 2.37 3.82
CA THR A 95 12.71 2.34 2.38
C THR A 95 12.24 0.93 2.04
N ILE A 96 10.95 0.77 1.78
CA ILE A 96 10.36 -0.57 1.72
C ILE A 96 10.91 -1.34 0.53
N MET A 97 11.54 -2.45 0.86
CA MET A 97 12.07 -3.43 -0.07
C MET A 97 10.92 -4.32 -0.56
N TYR A 98 10.43 -4.10 -1.79
CA TYR A 98 9.54 -5.07 -2.42
C TYR A 98 10.32 -6.36 -2.71
N LYS A 99 9.90 -7.49 -2.13
CA LYS A 99 10.52 -8.82 -2.32
C LYS A 99 12.03 -8.88 -2.03
N GLY A 100 12.52 -8.15 -1.03
CA GLY A 100 13.93 -8.27 -0.61
C GLY A 100 14.93 -7.54 -1.52
N LYS A 101 14.49 -6.64 -2.40
CA LYS A 101 15.37 -5.75 -3.17
C LYS A 101 15.20 -4.30 -2.73
N LEU A 102 16.32 -3.64 -2.49
CA LEU A 102 16.40 -2.19 -2.27
C LEU A 102 15.95 -1.50 -3.56
N LEU A 103 14.82 -0.79 -3.54
CA LEU A 103 14.55 0.21 -4.58
C LEU A 103 15.57 1.32 -4.38
N LYS A 104 16.76 1.17 -4.98
CA LYS A 104 17.73 2.26 -5.03
C LYS A 104 17.09 3.38 -5.85
N SER A 105 17.05 4.56 -5.27
CA SER A 105 16.72 5.82 -5.93
C SER A 105 17.69 6.21 -7.07
N GLN A 106 18.57 5.32 -7.50
CA GLN A 106 19.68 5.64 -8.42
C GLN A 106 19.40 5.35 -9.90
N ASP A 107 18.28 4.73 -10.27
CA ASP A 107 18.03 4.40 -11.68
C ASP A 107 17.00 5.33 -12.39
N VAL A 108 16.59 6.42 -11.75
CA VAL A 108 15.80 7.51 -12.40
C VAL A 108 16.63 8.77 -12.63
N GLN A 109 17.86 8.82 -12.09
CA GLN A 109 18.74 9.99 -12.19
C GLN A 109 19.62 9.98 -13.45
N ALA A 110 19.16 9.35 -14.53
CA ALA A 110 19.84 9.34 -15.83
C ALA A 110 19.09 10.13 -16.92
N CYS A 111 17.96 10.78 -16.62
CA CYS A 111 17.20 11.52 -17.63
C CYS A 111 16.88 12.99 -17.28
N ASP A 112 17.30 13.49 -16.11
CA ASP A 112 16.93 14.85 -15.67
C ASP A 112 18.08 15.88 -15.75
N ASP A 113 19.31 15.46 -16.05
CA ASP A 113 20.51 16.33 -16.02
C ASP A 113 20.96 16.88 -17.39
N THR A 114 20.22 16.64 -18.49
CA THR A 114 20.67 17.08 -19.83
C THR A 114 20.15 18.45 -20.27
N LEU A 115 19.42 19.19 -19.44
CA LEU A 115 19.02 20.56 -19.77
C LEU A 115 19.17 21.49 -18.55
N MET A 116 19.99 22.53 -18.75
CA MET A 116 20.30 23.67 -17.87
C MET A 116 21.61 23.59 -17.07
N THR A 117 22.70 23.88 -17.77
CA THR A 117 23.99 24.30 -17.22
C THR A 117 23.88 25.62 -16.46
N SER A 118 24.15 25.60 -15.15
CA SER A 118 24.65 26.77 -14.40
C SER A 118 25.56 26.31 -13.25
N PRO A 119 26.87 26.62 -13.25
CA PRO A 119 27.83 26.02 -12.36
C PRO A 119 28.01 26.79 -11.05
N HIS A 120 26.96 27.22 -10.33
CA HIS A 120 27.12 27.84 -9.01
C HIS A 120 26.00 27.50 -8.01
N ALA A 121 26.03 26.29 -7.44
CA ALA A 121 25.48 26.03 -6.11
C ALA A 121 26.19 24.83 -5.46
N LYS A 122 27.11 25.10 -4.54
CA LYS A 122 27.78 24.10 -3.69
C LYS A 122 26.82 23.57 -2.62
N LYS A 123 27.02 22.29 -2.27
CA LYS A 123 26.42 21.46 -1.21
C LYS A 123 25.16 20.69 -1.62
N GLN A 124 25.41 19.51 -2.22
CA GLN A 124 24.53 18.35 -2.17
C GLN A 124 24.11 18.11 -0.71
N ARG A 125 22.91 18.55 -0.34
CA ARG A 125 22.15 17.93 0.72
C ARG A 125 21.83 16.52 0.22
N SER A 126 22.17 15.50 1.00
CA SER A 126 21.57 14.18 0.85
C SER A 126 20.06 14.37 0.69
N ILE A 127 19.48 13.95 -0.43
CA ILE A 127 18.03 14.01 -0.62
C ILE A 127 17.43 13.12 0.47
N ALA A 128 16.92 13.72 1.54
CA ALA A 128 16.13 13.01 2.53
C ALA A 128 14.98 12.34 1.78
N SER A 129 14.88 11.01 1.85
CA SER A 129 13.76 10.32 1.20
C SER A 129 12.48 10.83 1.86
N LYS A 130 11.62 11.49 1.08
CA LYS A 130 10.33 11.98 1.58
C LYS A 130 9.57 10.83 2.25
N PRO A 131 8.88 11.08 3.38
CA PRO A 131 8.18 10.02 4.08
C PRO A 131 6.99 9.51 3.22
N PRO A 132 6.69 8.20 3.28
CA PRO A 132 5.60 7.61 2.50
C PRO A 132 4.23 8.13 2.96
N LEU A 133 3.38 8.58 2.03
CA LEU A 133 2.06 9.14 2.33
C LEU A 133 1.20 8.24 3.23
N LEU A 134 1.17 6.94 2.94
CA LEU A 134 0.37 5.95 3.63
C LEU A 134 1.22 4.72 3.96
N ILE A 135 1.11 4.23 5.18
CA ILE A 135 1.87 3.09 5.69
C ILE A 135 0.90 1.98 6.09
N GLN A 136 0.97 0.81 5.46
CA GLN A 136 0.29 -0.37 5.97
C GLN A 136 1.16 -1.04 7.04
N PHE A 137 0.58 -1.29 8.21
CA PHE A 137 1.31 -1.80 9.36
C PHE A 137 0.56 -2.89 10.13
N ARG A 138 1.32 -3.60 10.96
CA ARG A 138 0.84 -4.39 12.10
C ARG A 138 1.52 -3.84 13.33
N MET A 139 0.76 -3.64 14.40
CA MET A 139 1.31 -3.14 15.66
C MET A 139 0.87 -4.04 16.79
N PHE A 140 1.85 -4.51 17.55
CA PHE A 140 1.67 -5.19 18.81
C PHE A 140 2.00 -4.18 19.90
N TYR A 141 1.03 -3.84 20.74
CA TYR A 141 1.20 -2.77 21.72
C TYR A 141 0.39 -3.06 22.97
N LYS A 142 1.09 -3.17 24.12
CA LYS A 142 0.49 -3.39 25.45
C LYS A 142 -0.56 -4.52 25.46
N GLY A 143 -0.21 -5.65 24.83
CA GLY A 143 -1.07 -6.83 24.75
C GLY A 143 -2.22 -6.74 23.73
N SER A 144 -2.33 -5.66 22.96
CA SER A 144 -3.26 -5.55 21.83
C SER A 144 -2.55 -5.80 20.51
N ALA A 145 -3.30 -6.28 19.51
CA ALA A 145 -2.83 -6.40 18.12
C ALA A 145 -3.71 -5.54 17.20
N VAL A 146 -3.05 -4.66 16.45
CA VAL A 146 -3.65 -3.67 15.56
C VAL A 146 -3.19 -3.93 14.13
N LYS A 147 -4.12 -3.87 13.18
CA LYS A 147 -3.88 -3.98 11.73
C LYS A 147 -4.58 -2.83 11.03
N GLY A 148 -3.87 -2.18 10.11
CA GLY A 148 -4.47 -1.19 9.24
C GLY A 148 -3.45 -0.36 8.48
N THR A 149 -3.90 0.80 8.00
CA THR A 149 -3.05 1.83 7.42
C THR A 149 -2.92 3.03 8.35
N ALA A 150 -1.84 3.79 8.22
CA ALA A 150 -1.67 5.10 8.87
C ALA A 150 -1.28 6.15 7.84
N LEU A 151 -2.12 7.18 7.69
CA LEU A 151 -1.86 8.35 6.86
C LEU A 151 -0.95 9.32 7.63
N ILE A 152 0.03 9.91 6.94
CA ILE A 152 0.83 10.98 7.54
C ILE A 152 -0.05 12.18 7.86
N ASP A 153 0.06 12.70 9.09
CA ASP A 153 -0.50 13.98 9.48
C ASP A 153 0.55 14.84 10.18
N ARG A 154 1.00 15.88 9.47
CA ARG A 154 2.04 16.83 9.92
C ARG A 154 1.59 17.73 11.06
N ARG A 155 0.28 17.79 11.32
CA ARG A 155 -0.30 18.57 12.42
C ARG A 155 -0.23 17.81 13.75
N LEU A 156 0.06 16.51 13.72
CA LEU A 156 0.20 15.71 14.94
C LEU A 156 1.47 16.07 15.71
N PRO A 157 1.42 16.05 17.05
CA PRO A 157 2.64 16.14 17.85
C PRO A 157 3.64 15.04 17.49
N PRO A 158 4.96 15.30 17.57
CA PRO A 158 5.97 14.29 17.32
C PRO A 158 5.77 13.02 18.15
N GLY A 159 6.07 11.85 17.58
CA GLY A 159 5.94 10.57 18.26
C GLY A 159 4.49 10.10 18.48
N THR A 160 3.55 10.50 17.61
CA THR A 160 2.11 10.17 17.78
C THR A 160 1.61 9.19 16.74
N ILE A 161 0.84 8.19 17.18
CA ILE A 161 0.08 7.29 16.31
C ILE A 161 -1.37 7.29 16.78
N LEU A 162 -2.30 7.62 15.88
CA LEU A 162 -3.73 7.52 16.12
C LEU A 162 -4.27 6.22 15.51
N ILE A 163 -4.86 5.36 16.33
CA ILE A 163 -5.51 4.11 15.90
C ILE A 163 -7.00 4.17 16.16
N ARG A 164 -7.78 3.31 15.49
CA ARG A 164 -9.24 3.23 15.64
C ARG A 164 -9.70 1.87 16.15
N PRO A 165 -10.89 1.77 16.78
CA PRO A 165 -11.48 0.50 17.18
C PRO A 165 -11.49 -0.56 16.07
N SER A 166 -11.87 -0.18 14.85
CA SER A 166 -11.89 -1.05 13.65
C SER A 166 -10.53 -1.70 13.33
N MET A 167 -9.43 -1.06 13.71
CA MET A 167 -8.06 -1.54 13.50
C MET A 167 -7.64 -2.58 14.55
N ILE A 168 -8.29 -2.62 15.72
CA ILE A 168 -7.92 -3.51 16.83
C ILE A 168 -8.49 -4.90 16.58
N LYS A 169 -7.63 -5.84 16.18
CA LYS A 169 -8.03 -7.22 15.90
C LYS A 169 -7.96 -8.12 17.14
N ILE A 170 -7.11 -7.75 18.12
CA ILE A 170 -7.03 -8.40 19.43
C ILE A 170 -6.95 -7.30 20.50
N LYS A 171 -7.88 -7.34 21.46
CA LYS A 171 -7.90 -6.42 22.61
C LYS A 171 -6.98 -6.95 23.71
N SER A 172 -6.38 -6.02 24.46
CA SER A 172 -5.63 -6.36 25.67
C SER A 172 -6.52 -7.07 26.69
N ASP A 173 -6.02 -8.14 27.30
CA ASP A 173 -6.69 -8.82 28.40
C ASP A 173 -6.64 -7.92 29.66
N PRO A 174 -7.77 -7.64 30.33
CA PRO A 174 -7.78 -6.88 31.58
C PRO A 174 -6.80 -7.42 32.64
N LYS A 175 -6.49 -8.72 32.62
CA LYS A 175 -5.51 -9.36 33.51
C LYS A 175 -4.05 -8.96 33.23
N LEU A 176 -3.77 -8.40 32.07
CA LEU A 176 -2.46 -7.85 31.68
C LEU A 176 -2.30 -6.36 32.05
N CYS A 177 -3.34 -5.74 32.62
CA CYS A 177 -3.29 -4.35 33.07
C CYS A 177 -2.25 -4.19 34.20
N GLY A 178 -1.19 -3.42 33.95
CA GLY A 178 -0.11 -3.15 34.91
C GLY A 178 1.16 -4.00 34.73
N VAL A 179 1.21 -4.87 33.72
CA VAL A 179 2.39 -5.69 33.45
C VAL A 179 3.41 -4.95 32.57
N GLN A 180 4.70 -5.19 32.81
CA GLN A 180 5.78 -4.61 32.02
C GLN A 180 5.77 -5.16 30.58
N SER A 181 5.65 -4.24 29.61
CA SER A 181 5.87 -4.51 28.19
C SER A 181 7.29 -4.09 27.80
N VAL A 182 7.95 -4.87 26.95
CA VAL A 182 9.30 -4.54 26.43
C VAL A 182 9.26 -4.37 24.92
N ASN A 183 10.14 -3.53 24.38
CA ASN A 183 10.28 -3.39 22.94
C ASN A 183 10.96 -4.61 22.34
N SER A 184 10.59 -5.00 21.11
CA SER A 184 11.17 -6.17 20.43
C SER A 184 12.71 -6.12 20.33
N TRP A 185 13.30 -4.93 20.14
CA TRP A 185 14.76 -4.76 20.05
C TRP A 185 15.49 -4.98 21.39
N GLU A 186 14.82 -4.80 22.53
CA GLU A 186 15.41 -5.00 23.86
C GLU A 186 15.70 -6.49 24.09
N LEU A 187 14.80 -7.37 23.63
CA LEU A 187 14.99 -8.82 23.70
C LEU A 187 16.23 -9.28 22.91
N ILE A 188 16.50 -8.66 21.75
CA ILE A 188 17.65 -9.00 20.90
C ILE A 188 18.97 -8.63 21.60
N LYS A 189 19.04 -7.47 22.26
CA LYS A 189 20.26 -7.02 22.96
C LYS A 189 20.55 -7.82 24.22
N MET A 190 19.53 -8.35 24.89
CA MET A 190 19.68 -8.94 26.22
C MET A 190 20.36 -10.32 26.27
N LYS A 191 20.54 -11.07 25.17
CA LYS A 191 21.13 -12.44 25.14
C LYS A 191 20.63 -13.37 26.28
N ALA A 192 19.46 -13.10 26.86
CA ALA A 192 19.06 -13.65 28.15
C ALA A 192 18.15 -14.87 28.00
N ASP A 193 18.22 -15.78 28.95
CA ASP A 193 17.34 -16.96 29.06
C ASP A 193 15.86 -16.48 29.13
N PRO A 194 15.00 -16.88 28.18
CA PRO A 194 13.58 -16.49 28.15
C PRO A 194 12.80 -16.81 29.44
N LYS A 195 13.33 -17.71 30.28
CA LYS A 195 12.73 -18.08 31.58
C LYS A 195 13.02 -17.11 32.72
N SER A 196 13.99 -16.20 32.57
CA SER A 196 14.44 -15.32 33.66
C SER A 196 13.58 -14.07 33.83
N TYR A 197 12.70 -13.75 32.87
CA TYR A 197 11.85 -12.56 32.92
C TYR A 197 10.39 -12.95 32.68
N CYS A 198 9.48 -12.43 33.50
CA CYS A 198 8.05 -12.42 33.21
C CYS A 198 7.73 -11.34 32.16
N VAL A 199 8.33 -11.43 30.97
CA VAL A 199 7.90 -10.62 29.82
C VAL A 199 6.59 -11.21 29.31
N GLN A 200 5.47 -10.51 29.53
CA GLN A 200 4.14 -10.99 29.10
C GLN A 200 3.64 -10.30 27.83
N SER A 201 4.26 -9.21 27.38
CA SER A 201 3.96 -8.62 26.05
C SER A 201 5.18 -7.95 25.42
N VAL A 202 5.27 -8.07 24.09
CA VAL A 202 6.32 -7.46 23.27
C VAL A 202 5.68 -6.38 22.41
N ASN A 203 6.24 -5.17 22.46
CA ASN A 203 5.81 -4.08 21.61
C ASN A 203 6.62 -4.12 20.30
N SER A 204 5.92 -4.07 19.16
CA SER A 204 6.52 -3.91 17.84
C SER A 204 5.60 -3.15 16.90
N LEU A 205 6.19 -2.33 16.05
CA LEU A 205 5.53 -1.70 14.92
C LEU A 205 6.18 -2.25 13.66
N GLU A 206 5.38 -2.92 12.86
CA GLU A 206 5.82 -3.77 11.78
C GLU A 206 5.22 -3.30 10.46
N ILE A 207 6.10 -2.89 9.56
CA ILE A 207 5.71 -2.30 8.28
C ILE A 207 5.53 -3.40 7.24
N VAL A 208 4.45 -3.30 6.48
CA VAL A 208 4.05 -4.28 5.47
C VAL A 208 4.45 -3.76 4.10
N THR A 209 3.95 -2.57 3.79
CA THR A 209 4.13 -1.86 2.53
C THR A 209 3.72 -0.40 2.75
N THR A 210 4.06 0.45 1.79
CA THR A 210 3.75 1.87 1.80
C THR A 210 3.16 2.28 0.46
N SER A 211 2.51 3.45 0.45
CA SER A 211 2.27 4.19 -0.78
C SER A 211 3.60 4.42 -1.51
N THR A 212 3.72 3.86 -2.70
CA THR A 212 4.89 3.98 -3.57
C THR A 212 4.44 4.30 -4.97
N LYS A 213 5.38 4.69 -5.84
CA LYS A 213 5.08 4.96 -7.24
C LYS A 213 4.36 3.74 -7.85
N PRO A 214 3.15 3.91 -8.40
CA PRO A 214 2.41 2.81 -9.00
C PRO A 214 3.22 2.15 -10.11
N LYS A 215 3.19 0.82 -10.16
CA LYS A 215 3.72 0.05 -11.28
C LYS A 215 2.80 0.22 -12.49
N ARG A 216 3.28 -0.21 -13.66
CA ARG A 216 2.47 -0.33 -14.87
C ARG A 216 1.15 -1.03 -14.55
N THR A 217 0.05 -0.40 -14.92
CA THR A 217 -1.30 -0.91 -14.65
C THR A 217 -1.72 -1.86 -15.76
N LEU A 218 -2.34 -2.97 -15.33
CA LEU A 218 -2.87 -4.00 -16.21
C LEU A 218 -4.36 -4.15 -15.94
N THR A 219 -5.14 -4.38 -17.00
CA THR A 219 -6.53 -4.77 -16.90
C THR A 219 -6.68 -6.17 -16.30
N SER A 220 -7.92 -6.54 -16.00
CA SER A 220 -8.32 -7.93 -15.75
C SER A 220 -9.55 -8.25 -16.58
N LYS A 221 -9.85 -9.53 -16.82
CA LYS A 221 -11.08 -9.94 -17.52
C LYS A 221 -12.35 -9.38 -16.86
N LEU A 222 -12.35 -9.29 -15.53
CA LEU A 222 -13.46 -8.72 -14.76
C LEU A 222 -13.59 -7.22 -15.04
N LEU A 223 -12.49 -6.48 -14.96
CA LEU A 223 -12.48 -5.05 -15.23
C LEU A 223 -12.91 -4.74 -16.68
N ILE A 224 -12.40 -5.49 -17.66
CA ILE A 224 -12.80 -5.36 -19.08
C ILE A 224 -14.31 -5.59 -19.22
N ALA A 225 -14.85 -6.65 -18.61
CA ALA A 225 -16.27 -6.95 -18.67
C ALA A 225 -17.13 -5.85 -18.04
N LEU A 226 -16.72 -5.32 -16.88
CA LEU A 226 -17.42 -4.24 -16.19
C LEU A 226 -17.38 -2.92 -16.98
N LEU A 227 -16.22 -2.55 -17.53
CA LEU A 227 -16.08 -1.37 -18.37
C LEU A 227 -16.90 -1.49 -19.66
N ARG A 228 -16.88 -2.68 -20.30
CA ARG A 228 -17.70 -2.95 -21.50
C ARG A 228 -19.20 -2.84 -21.19
N TYR A 229 -19.63 -3.36 -20.04
CA TYR A 229 -21.01 -3.22 -19.57
C TYR A 229 -21.36 -1.75 -19.27
N GLY A 230 -20.42 -0.98 -18.73
CA GLY A 230 -20.53 0.46 -18.48
C GLY A 230 -20.58 1.34 -19.72
N GLY A 231 -20.36 0.77 -20.92
CA GLY A 231 -20.49 1.49 -22.20
C GLY A 231 -19.17 1.74 -22.92
N VAL A 232 -18.02 1.36 -22.35
CA VAL A 232 -16.72 1.49 -23.03
C VAL A 232 -16.74 0.67 -24.33
N LYS A 233 -16.25 1.29 -25.39
CA LYS A 233 -16.26 0.73 -26.75
C LYS A 233 -15.37 -0.51 -26.85
N GLU A 234 -15.75 -1.45 -27.71
CA GLU A 234 -14.98 -2.68 -27.93
C GLU A 234 -13.64 -2.39 -28.59
N GLU A 235 -13.65 -1.42 -29.50
CA GLU A 235 -12.49 -0.95 -30.25
C GLU A 235 -11.35 -0.52 -29.33
N PHE A 236 -11.68 0.11 -28.19
CA PHE A 236 -10.69 0.50 -27.18
C PHE A 236 -9.93 -0.72 -26.64
N PHE A 237 -10.61 -1.82 -26.30
CA PHE A 237 -9.95 -3.02 -25.79
C PHE A 237 -9.18 -3.77 -26.88
N MET A 238 -9.69 -3.75 -28.12
CA MET A 238 -9.00 -4.34 -29.26
C MET A 238 -7.70 -3.61 -29.57
N GLU A 239 -7.70 -2.27 -29.51
CA GLU A 239 -6.50 -1.46 -29.66
C GLU A 239 -5.46 -1.76 -28.55
N LEU A 240 -5.90 -1.84 -27.28
CA LEU A 240 -5.01 -2.26 -26.18
C LEU A 240 -4.41 -3.65 -26.40
N LEU A 241 -5.19 -4.59 -26.95
CA LEU A 241 -4.74 -5.94 -27.24
C LEU A 241 -3.73 -5.97 -28.39
N GLU A 242 -4.01 -5.26 -29.49
CA GLU A 242 -3.14 -5.15 -30.66
C GLU A 242 -1.79 -4.54 -30.28
N ASN A 243 -1.81 -3.39 -29.59
CA ASN A 243 -0.60 -2.71 -29.10
C ASN A 243 0.23 -3.61 -28.18
N ALA A 244 -0.43 -4.38 -27.30
CA ALA A 244 0.28 -5.29 -26.39
C ALA A 244 0.93 -6.48 -27.12
N ILE A 245 0.28 -6.99 -28.17
CA ILE A 245 0.84 -8.07 -29.01
C ILE A 245 2.04 -7.53 -29.80
N GLU A 246 1.88 -6.39 -30.45
CA GLU A 246 2.92 -5.76 -31.25
C GLU A 246 4.17 -5.49 -30.42
N GLY A 247 4.05 -4.84 -29.26
CA GLY A 247 5.19 -4.58 -28.38
C GLY A 247 5.89 -5.87 -27.91
N ALA A 248 5.14 -6.96 -27.69
CA ALA A 248 5.71 -8.27 -27.33
C ALA A 248 6.33 -9.02 -28.53
N GLU A 249 6.01 -8.68 -29.77
CA GLU A 249 6.62 -9.22 -30.98
C GLU A 249 7.90 -8.46 -31.34
N ASN A 250 7.85 -7.15 -31.21
CA ASN A 250 8.93 -6.22 -31.54
C ASN A 250 10.00 -6.11 -30.45
N ALA A 251 9.73 -6.56 -29.22
CA ALA A 251 10.64 -6.57 -28.07
C ALA A 251 12.08 -7.10 -28.31
N ARG A 252 12.36 -7.79 -29.42
CA ARG A 252 13.69 -8.31 -29.78
C ARG A 252 14.37 -7.57 -30.93
N CYS A 253 13.65 -6.71 -31.63
CA CYS A 253 14.10 -6.07 -32.87
C CYS A 253 13.97 -4.54 -32.82
N ASP A 254 13.10 -4.03 -31.96
CA ASP A 254 12.91 -2.60 -31.71
C ASP A 254 13.49 -2.21 -30.34
N TYR A 255 14.23 -1.10 -30.31
CA TYR A 255 14.91 -0.64 -29.10
C TYR A 255 13.95 -0.10 -28.03
N GLU A 256 12.87 0.55 -28.45
CA GLU A 256 11.88 1.11 -27.53
C GLU A 256 11.09 -0.01 -26.87
N ASP A 257 10.60 -0.98 -27.64
CA ASP A 257 9.89 -2.15 -27.12
C ASP A 257 10.78 -3.05 -26.26
N ALA A 258 12.05 -3.24 -26.66
CA ALA A 258 13.04 -3.97 -25.87
C ALA A 258 13.29 -3.31 -24.52
N LEU A 259 13.40 -1.98 -24.50
CA LEU A 259 13.63 -1.22 -23.28
C LEU A 259 12.38 -1.22 -22.39
N ASN A 260 11.20 -1.01 -22.97
CA ASN A 260 9.92 -1.06 -22.28
C ASN A 260 9.71 -2.39 -21.57
N ILE A 261 9.88 -3.51 -22.28
CA ILE A 261 9.70 -4.83 -21.69
C ILE A 261 10.78 -5.13 -20.64
N ALA A 262 12.02 -4.69 -20.86
CA ALA A 262 13.11 -4.84 -19.89
C ALA A 262 12.83 -4.09 -18.58
N PHE A 263 12.21 -2.90 -18.65
CA PHE A 263 11.77 -2.17 -17.45
C PHE A 263 10.61 -2.86 -16.74
N VAL A 264 9.63 -3.38 -17.47
CA VAL A 264 8.49 -4.12 -16.89
C VAL A 264 8.97 -5.33 -16.06
N TYR A 265 9.98 -6.03 -16.55
CA TYR A 265 10.53 -7.23 -15.91
C TYR A 265 11.86 -6.98 -15.16
N ALA A 266 12.22 -5.72 -14.89
CA ALA A 266 13.47 -5.34 -14.25
C ALA A 266 13.70 -6.05 -12.89
N ASP A 267 12.64 -6.21 -12.10
CA ASP A 267 12.67 -6.89 -10.80
C ASP A 267 13.14 -8.36 -10.90
N MET A 268 12.87 -9.03 -12.03
CA MET A 268 13.24 -10.43 -12.24
C MET A 268 14.75 -10.63 -12.41
N GLU A 269 15.46 -9.58 -12.85
CA GLU A 269 16.85 -9.72 -13.34
C GLU A 269 17.78 -8.64 -12.80
N ASP A 270 17.39 -7.89 -11.77
CA ASP A 270 18.18 -6.74 -11.28
C ASP A 270 18.50 -5.76 -12.42
N SER A 271 17.51 -5.50 -13.27
CA SER A 271 17.60 -4.57 -14.41
C SER A 271 18.75 -4.85 -15.38
N ILE A 272 19.29 -6.09 -15.44
CA ILE A 272 20.43 -6.41 -16.32
C ILE A 272 20.11 -6.07 -17.77
N SER A 273 18.99 -6.58 -18.29
CA SER A 273 18.60 -6.37 -19.69
C SER A 273 18.43 -4.87 -20.03
N ALA A 274 17.78 -4.09 -19.15
CA ALA A 274 17.65 -2.65 -19.32
C ALA A 274 19.01 -1.94 -19.30
N ARG A 275 19.90 -2.30 -18.38
CA ARG A 275 21.27 -1.75 -18.31
C ARG A 275 22.09 -2.08 -19.55
N MET A 276 21.95 -3.29 -20.11
CA MET A 276 22.62 -3.68 -21.34
C MET A 276 22.20 -2.79 -22.51
N ILE A 277 20.88 -2.62 -22.71
CA ILE A 277 20.31 -1.77 -23.76
C ILE A 277 20.80 -0.32 -23.60
N LEU A 278 20.68 0.24 -22.39
CA LEU A 278 21.11 1.61 -22.09
C LEU A 278 22.63 1.82 -22.20
N SER A 279 23.42 0.76 -22.09
CA SER A 279 24.88 0.80 -22.31
C SER A 279 25.26 0.71 -23.79
N GLY A 280 24.27 0.68 -24.70
CA GLY A 280 24.49 0.58 -26.14
C GLY A 280 24.85 -0.83 -26.61
N ILE A 281 24.56 -1.87 -25.83
CA ILE A 281 24.72 -3.26 -26.30
C ILE A 281 23.69 -3.51 -27.41
N PRO A 282 24.10 -4.02 -28.59
CA PRO A 282 23.18 -4.33 -29.68
C PRO A 282 22.13 -5.36 -29.28
N LEU A 283 20.90 -5.22 -29.80
CA LEU A 283 19.82 -6.15 -29.50
C LEU A 283 20.13 -7.56 -29.99
N GLU A 284 21.00 -7.72 -31.00
CA GLU A 284 21.44 -8.99 -31.57
C GLU A 284 22.36 -9.79 -30.63
N ASP A 285 22.81 -9.21 -29.52
CA ASP A 285 23.58 -9.94 -28.51
C ASP A 285 22.80 -11.18 -28.06
N ALA A 286 23.46 -12.34 -28.12
CA ALA A 286 22.81 -13.63 -27.92
C ALA A 286 22.19 -13.78 -26.51
N TYR A 287 22.83 -13.19 -25.50
CA TYR A 287 22.29 -13.20 -24.15
C TYR A 287 21.07 -12.29 -24.05
N LEU A 288 21.17 -11.06 -24.54
CA LEU A 288 20.08 -10.08 -24.52
C LEU A 288 18.85 -10.59 -25.30
N GLN A 289 19.05 -11.14 -26.51
CA GLN A 289 17.99 -11.80 -27.30
C GLN A 289 17.25 -12.87 -26.49
N SER A 290 18.00 -13.74 -25.80
CA SER A 290 17.43 -14.81 -25.00
C SER A 290 16.59 -14.27 -23.83
N ARG A 291 17.07 -13.23 -23.14
CA ARG A 291 16.32 -12.57 -22.05
C ARG A 291 15.05 -11.91 -22.57
N LEU A 292 15.14 -11.12 -23.63
CA LEU A 292 14.00 -10.45 -24.26
C LEU A 292 12.96 -11.45 -24.76
N ALA A 293 13.38 -12.60 -25.31
CA ALA A 293 12.47 -13.68 -25.71
C ALA A 293 11.68 -14.25 -24.51
N ILE A 294 12.35 -14.48 -23.37
CA ILE A 294 11.70 -14.97 -22.15
C ILE A 294 10.69 -13.93 -21.64
N MET A 295 11.06 -12.64 -21.59
CA MET A 295 10.17 -11.56 -21.17
C MET A 295 8.95 -11.44 -22.08
N ALA A 296 9.16 -11.44 -23.41
CA ALA A 296 8.09 -11.44 -24.40
C ALA A 296 7.15 -12.63 -24.23
N GLN A 297 7.68 -13.81 -23.91
CA GLN A 297 6.85 -14.98 -23.63
C GLN A 297 6.00 -14.80 -22.36
N GLN A 298 6.51 -14.14 -21.33
CA GLN A 298 5.73 -13.84 -20.13
C GLN A 298 4.64 -12.80 -20.40
N GLU A 299 4.95 -11.77 -21.20
CA GLU A 299 3.97 -10.77 -21.63
C GLU A 299 2.81 -11.45 -22.37
N ARG A 300 3.12 -12.31 -23.35
CA ARG A 300 2.11 -13.10 -24.09
C ARG A 300 1.25 -13.97 -23.19
N LYS A 301 1.82 -14.55 -22.12
CA LYS A 301 1.04 -15.31 -21.14
C LYS A 301 0.08 -14.41 -20.36
N GLY A 302 0.51 -13.20 -19.99
CA GLY A 302 -0.33 -12.18 -19.37
C GLY A 302 -1.48 -11.74 -20.26
N ILE A 303 -1.20 -11.45 -21.53
CA ILE A 303 -2.19 -11.07 -22.55
C ILE A 303 -3.29 -12.14 -22.67
N LYS A 304 -2.93 -13.42 -22.73
CA LYS A 304 -3.90 -14.55 -22.73
C LYS A 304 -4.81 -14.59 -21.49
N GLN A 305 -4.36 -14.00 -20.38
CA GLN A 305 -5.13 -13.88 -19.14
C GLN A 305 -5.98 -12.60 -19.10
N GLY A 306 -6.00 -11.78 -20.14
CA GLY A 306 -6.71 -10.49 -20.18
C GLY A 306 -6.00 -9.39 -19.39
N LYS A 307 -4.68 -9.52 -19.18
CA LYS A 307 -3.84 -8.49 -18.55
C LYS A 307 -3.28 -7.59 -19.63
N LEU A 308 -4.10 -6.65 -20.07
CA LEU A 308 -3.73 -5.68 -21.08
C LEU A 308 -3.15 -4.44 -20.39
N PRO A 309 -1.99 -3.96 -20.83
CA PRO A 309 -1.48 -2.66 -20.43
C PRO A 309 -2.49 -1.56 -20.73
N ILE A 310 -2.69 -0.66 -19.77
CA ILE A 310 -3.57 0.50 -19.95
C ILE A 310 -2.90 1.74 -19.36
N SER A 311 -2.81 2.81 -20.14
CA SER A 311 -2.21 4.09 -19.73
C SER A 311 -3.16 4.88 -18.83
N ASP A 312 -2.60 5.84 -18.10
CA ASP A 312 -3.37 6.79 -17.28
C ASP A 312 -4.28 6.11 -16.24
N CYS A 313 -3.83 4.94 -15.80
CA CYS A 313 -4.46 4.15 -14.76
C CYS A 313 -3.44 3.77 -13.70
N PHE A 314 -3.86 3.72 -12.44
CA PHE A 314 -2.98 3.54 -11.29
C PHE A 314 -3.62 2.62 -10.27
N TYR A 315 -2.83 1.78 -9.62
CA TYR A 315 -3.25 1.17 -8.35
C TYR A 315 -2.72 2.01 -7.19
N LEU A 316 -3.65 2.62 -6.44
CA LEU A 316 -3.34 3.49 -5.31
C LEU A 316 -3.91 2.88 -4.02
N MET A 317 -3.17 3.00 -2.92
CA MET A 317 -3.70 2.61 -1.62
C MET A 317 -4.74 3.63 -1.16
N GLY A 318 -5.86 3.15 -0.62
CA GLY A 318 -6.96 3.99 -0.16
C GLY A 318 -6.86 4.34 1.33
N THR A 319 -7.28 5.56 1.68
CA THR A 319 -7.53 6.00 3.05
C THR A 319 -8.59 7.11 3.04
N THR A 320 -8.97 7.62 4.20
CA THR A 320 -9.97 8.68 4.34
C THR A 320 -9.36 10.08 4.35
N ASP A 321 -10.15 11.06 3.90
CA ASP A 321 -9.85 12.48 4.02
C ASP A 321 -9.75 12.90 5.51
N PRO A 322 -8.56 13.32 5.96
CA PRO A 322 -8.33 13.75 7.34
C PRO A 322 -8.95 15.13 7.65
N THR A 323 -9.38 15.87 6.64
CA THR A 323 -10.00 17.20 6.78
C THR A 323 -11.53 17.13 6.90
N GLY A 324 -12.15 16.07 6.37
CA GLY A 324 -13.60 15.89 6.35
C GLY A 324 -14.34 16.87 5.44
N LYS A 325 -13.65 17.46 4.46
CA LYS A 325 -14.18 18.48 3.56
C LYS A 325 -14.60 17.92 2.19
N LEU A 326 -14.12 16.74 1.80
CA LEU A 326 -14.60 16.08 0.58
C LEU A 326 -16.08 15.68 0.73
N LYS A 327 -16.88 15.95 -0.31
CA LYS A 327 -18.28 15.51 -0.40
C LYS A 327 -18.38 14.04 -0.79
N ALA A 328 -19.57 13.46 -0.64
CA ALA A 328 -19.82 12.02 -0.85
C ALA A 328 -19.31 11.45 -2.20
N ASN A 329 -19.36 12.22 -3.29
CA ASN A 329 -18.90 11.78 -4.63
C ASN A 329 -17.53 12.39 -5.02
N GLU A 330 -16.82 12.99 -4.07
CA GLU A 330 -15.52 13.61 -4.27
C GLU A 330 -14.41 12.79 -3.63
N VAL A 331 -13.29 12.65 -4.33
CA VAL A 331 -12.07 12.02 -3.82
C VAL A 331 -10.90 12.98 -3.98
N CYS A 332 -9.77 12.71 -3.33
CA CYS A 332 -8.52 13.41 -3.62
C CYS A 332 -7.46 12.40 -4.07
N VAL A 333 -7.10 12.43 -5.35
CA VAL A 333 -6.08 11.56 -5.94
C VAL A 333 -4.74 12.30 -5.98
N ILE A 334 -3.72 11.75 -5.31
CA ILE A 334 -2.37 12.35 -5.26
C ILE A 334 -1.39 11.48 -6.04
N LEU A 335 -0.89 11.99 -7.16
CA LEU A 335 0.03 11.29 -8.08
C LEU A 335 1.46 11.86 -8.00
N ASP A 336 2.29 11.53 -8.99
CA ASP A 336 3.68 12.00 -9.07
C ASP A 336 3.75 13.52 -9.22
N ASN A 337 2.98 14.08 -10.15
CA ASN A 337 2.98 15.52 -10.42
C ASN A 337 2.14 16.32 -9.40
N GLY A 338 1.68 15.67 -8.32
CA GLY A 338 0.81 16.25 -7.32
C GLY A 338 -0.65 15.78 -7.45
N PRO A 339 -1.59 16.52 -6.85
CA PRO A 339 -3.02 16.22 -6.89
C PRO A 339 -3.57 16.30 -8.31
N TYR A 340 -4.40 15.32 -8.69
CA TYR A 340 -5.16 15.34 -9.93
C TYR A 340 -6.55 15.95 -9.68
N CYS A 341 -7.02 16.81 -10.58
CA CYS A 341 -8.38 17.38 -10.54
C CYS A 341 -9.11 17.04 -11.83
N GLY A 342 -10.28 16.42 -11.72
CA GLY A 342 -11.05 15.94 -12.88
C GLY A 342 -11.92 14.75 -12.52
N ASN A 343 -12.65 14.22 -13.51
CA ASN A 343 -13.35 12.97 -13.31
C ASN A 343 -12.35 11.82 -13.19
N VAL A 344 -12.68 10.83 -12.37
CA VAL A 344 -11.91 9.60 -12.21
C VAL A 344 -12.84 8.40 -12.13
N LEU A 345 -12.42 7.27 -12.69
CA LEU A 345 -13.04 5.98 -12.42
C LEU A 345 -12.28 5.28 -11.30
N VAL A 346 -13.01 4.75 -10.32
CA VAL A 346 -12.42 4.02 -9.19
C VAL A 346 -13.05 2.64 -9.09
N TYR A 347 -12.21 1.61 -8.95
CA TYR A 347 -12.61 0.21 -8.84
C TYR A 347 -11.71 -0.53 -7.86
N LYS A 348 -12.28 -1.39 -7.03
CA LYS A 348 -11.51 -2.31 -6.18
C LYS A 348 -11.58 -3.72 -6.74
N HIS A 349 -10.42 -4.35 -6.95
CA HIS A 349 -10.33 -5.74 -7.39
C HIS A 349 -10.41 -6.72 -6.19
N PRO A 350 -11.15 -7.85 -6.29
CA PRO A 350 -12.06 -8.26 -7.36
C PRO A 350 -13.50 -7.79 -7.10
N GLY A 351 -13.91 -6.68 -7.71
CA GLY A 351 -15.33 -6.35 -7.88
C GLY A 351 -15.94 -7.11 -9.05
N LEU A 352 -17.20 -7.48 -8.89
CA LEU A 352 -17.98 -8.34 -9.79
C LEU A 352 -19.29 -7.70 -10.23
N HIS A 353 -19.76 -6.68 -9.51
CA HIS A 353 -20.99 -5.96 -9.79
C HIS A 353 -20.67 -4.65 -10.51
N PHE A 354 -21.55 -4.17 -11.39
CA PHE A 354 -21.38 -2.87 -12.06
C PHE A 354 -21.36 -1.71 -11.07
N GLY A 355 -21.97 -1.90 -9.90
CA GLY A 355 -21.89 -0.97 -8.77
C GLY A 355 -20.56 -1.00 -8.02
N ASP A 356 -19.59 -1.86 -8.37
CA ASP A 356 -18.25 -1.85 -7.77
C ASP A 356 -17.29 -0.89 -8.50
N ILE A 357 -17.73 -0.28 -9.60
CA ILE A 357 -16.99 0.75 -10.32
C ILE A 357 -17.73 2.08 -10.23
N HIS A 358 -17.02 3.11 -9.78
CA HIS A 358 -17.60 4.41 -9.49
C HIS A 358 -16.97 5.48 -10.38
N VAL A 359 -17.81 6.33 -10.96
CA VAL A 359 -17.39 7.62 -11.54
C VAL A 359 -17.43 8.65 -10.42
N LEU A 360 -16.27 9.22 -10.08
CA LEU A 360 -16.11 10.20 -9.00
C LEU A 360 -15.42 11.45 -9.52
N THR A 361 -15.48 12.53 -8.77
CA THR A 361 -14.72 13.75 -9.08
C THR A 361 -13.52 13.87 -8.15
N SER A 362 -12.31 13.82 -8.69
CA SER A 362 -11.12 14.16 -7.94
C SER A 362 -11.03 15.68 -7.75
N ARG A 363 -10.96 16.12 -6.50
CA ARG A 363 -10.74 17.52 -6.11
C ARG A 363 -9.56 17.62 -5.17
N TYR A 364 -8.79 18.68 -5.34
CA TYR A 364 -7.79 19.07 -4.36
C TYR A 364 -8.33 20.11 -3.39
N ILE A 365 -8.13 19.85 -2.10
CA ILE A 365 -8.46 20.77 -1.01
C ILE A 365 -7.15 21.26 -0.42
N GLU A 366 -6.95 22.58 -0.34
CA GLU A 366 -5.69 23.17 0.14
C GLU A 366 -5.28 22.65 1.52
N ASP A 367 -6.23 22.50 2.45
CA ASP A 367 -5.99 21.93 3.79
C ASP A 367 -5.36 20.53 3.77
N ILE A 368 -5.57 19.73 2.72
CA ILE A 368 -4.93 18.40 2.61
C ILE A 368 -3.42 18.56 2.52
N HIS A 369 -2.92 19.63 1.88
CA HIS A 369 -1.49 19.94 1.84
C HIS A 369 -0.91 20.11 3.25
N ASP A 370 -1.63 20.80 4.13
CA ASP A 370 -1.19 21.04 5.50
C ASP A 370 -1.10 19.74 6.31
N VAL A 371 -1.87 18.72 5.90
CA VAL A 371 -1.83 17.39 6.51
C VAL A 371 -0.71 16.54 5.95
N VAL A 372 -0.62 16.40 4.63
CA VAL A 372 0.20 15.37 3.98
C VAL A 372 1.49 15.89 3.33
N GLY A 373 1.65 17.22 3.26
CA GLY A 373 2.78 17.87 2.62
C GLY A 373 3.01 17.42 1.18
N TYR A 374 4.24 16.99 0.88
CA TYR A 374 4.66 16.56 -0.45
C TYR A 374 4.68 15.04 -0.64
N SER A 375 4.10 14.28 0.29
CA SER A 375 3.98 12.83 0.18
C SER A 375 2.97 12.48 -0.92
N ARG A 376 3.19 11.35 -1.62
CA ARG A 376 2.52 11.02 -2.89
C ARG A 376 1.94 9.60 -2.91
N TYR A 377 1.10 9.34 -3.91
CA TYR A 377 0.58 8.03 -4.33
C TYR A 377 -0.45 7.41 -3.39
N ALA A 378 -1.55 8.13 -3.14
CA ALA A 378 -2.74 7.58 -2.49
C ALA A 378 -4.02 8.21 -3.05
N ILE A 379 -5.14 7.58 -2.76
CA ILE A 379 -6.48 8.13 -2.96
C ILE A 379 -7.14 8.34 -1.60
N LEU A 380 -7.64 9.56 -1.37
CA LEU A 380 -8.36 9.93 -0.15
C LEU A 380 -9.86 9.95 -0.42
N PHE A 381 -10.61 9.20 0.37
CA PHE A 381 -12.06 9.05 0.27
C PHE A 381 -12.79 9.97 1.27
N PRO A 382 -14.00 10.45 0.94
CA PRO A 382 -14.76 11.30 1.83
C PRO A 382 -15.22 10.51 3.05
N THR A 383 -15.41 11.23 4.16
CA THR A 383 -16.02 10.66 5.38
C THR A 383 -17.46 11.15 5.55
N SER A 384 -18.21 11.18 4.45
CA SER A 384 -19.57 11.71 4.37
C SER A 384 -20.45 10.79 3.54
N GLY A 385 -21.75 10.78 3.85
CA GLY A 385 -22.73 9.93 3.19
C GLY A 385 -23.20 8.75 4.05
N PRO A 386 -24.24 8.03 3.57
CA PRO A 386 -24.89 6.94 4.31
C PRO A 386 -24.07 5.65 4.31
N ARG A 387 -23.06 5.56 3.45
CA ARG A 387 -22.15 4.42 3.30
C ARG A 387 -20.80 4.93 2.84
N SER A 388 -19.72 4.25 3.20
CA SER A 388 -18.38 4.61 2.73
C SER A 388 -18.19 4.15 1.28
N LEU A 389 -17.47 4.95 0.47
CA LEU A 389 -17.17 4.58 -0.91
C LEU A 389 -16.38 3.27 -1.00
N ALA A 390 -15.54 2.97 -0.01
CA ALA A 390 -14.83 1.69 0.07
C ALA A 390 -15.80 0.51 0.23
N ASP A 391 -16.76 0.58 1.16
CA ASP A 391 -17.73 -0.50 1.34
C ASP A 391 -18.67 -0.64 0.14
N GLU A 392 -18.95 0.45 -0.58
CA GLU A 392 -19.68 0.42 -1.86
C GLU A 392 -18.93 -0.38 -2.93
N MET A 393 -17.60 -0.29 -2.98
CA MET A 393 -16.76 -0.99 -3.95
C MET A 393 -16.29 -2.35 -3.43
N ALA A 394 -17.05 -3.41 -3.70
CA ALA A 394 -16.72 -4.78 -3.34
C ALA A 394 -16.38 -4.98 -1.84
N ASN A 395 -17.17 -4.31 -0.97
CA ASN A 395 -17.06 -4.38 0.49
C ASN A 395 -15.62 -4.19 0.97
N SER A 396 -14.93 -3.19 0.40
CA SER A 396 -13.55 -2.84 0.71
C SER A 396 -13.45 -2.05 2.00
N ASP A 397 -12.24 -2.01 2.56
CA ASP A 397 -11.88 -1.17 3.70
C ASP A 397 -10.61 -0.36 3.39
N PHE A 398 -10.00 0.22 4.42
CA PHE A 398 -8.74 0.95 4.32
C PHE A 398 -7.60 0.28 5.09
N ASP A 399 -7.63 -1.05 5.27
CA ASP A 399 -6.61 -1.80 5.99
C ASP A 399 -5.37 -2.16 5.14
N GLY A 400 -5.38 -1.70 3.89
CA GLY A 400 -4.32 -1.82 2.88
C GLY A 400 -4.83 -2.11 1.48
N ASP A 401 -6.14 -2.01 1.25
CA ASP A 401 -6.75 -2.23 -0.06
C ASP A 401 -6.24 -1.23 -1.11
N MET A 402 -6.05 -1.76 -2.32
CA MET A 402 -5.56 -1.03 -3.49
C MET A 402 -6.71 -0.81 -4.47
N TYR A 403 -6.88 0.43 -4.88
CA TYR A 403 -7.93 0.87 -5.79
C TYR A 403 -7.32 1.15 -7.15
N TRP A 404 -7.90 0.55 -8.18
CA TRP A 404 -7.66 0.94 -9.56
C TRP A 404 -8.32 2.29 -9.79
N VAL A 405 -7.53 3.28 -10.20
CA VAL A 405 -7.97 4.64 -10.50
C VAL A 405 -7.60 4.94 -11.93
N SER A 406 -8.58 5.25 -12.79
CA SER A 406 -8.35 5.69 -14.16
C SER A 406 -8.67 7.17 -14.30
N ILE A 407 -7.73 7.90 -14.89
CA ILE A 407 -7.91 9.27 -15.39
C ILE A 407 -7.99 9.30 -16.92
N ASN A 408 -8.04 8.12 -17.56
CA ASN A 408 -8.07 7.97 -19.00
C ASN A 408 -9.47 8.33 -19.54
N GLU A 409 -9.55 9.38 -20.35
CA GLU A 409 -10.80 9.87 -20.93
C GLU A 409 -11.51 8.86 -21.85
N GLN A 410 -10.78 7.90 -22.42
CA GLN A 410 -11.35 6.83 -23.26
C GLN A 410 -11.97 5.70 -22.45
N SER A 411 -11.78 5.70 -21.12
CA SER A 411 -12.39 4.72 -20.22
C SER A 411 -13.81 5.08 -19.77
N TYR A 412 -14.35 6.24 -20.20
CA TYR A 412 -15.67 6.76 -19.82
C TYR A 412 -16.79 6.38 -20.79
#